data_AF-A0A067DQ14-F1
#
_entry.id   AF-A0A067DQ14-F1
#
_cell.length_a   1.000
_cell.length_b   1.000
_cell.length_c   1.000
_cell.angle_alpha   90.00
_cell.angle_beta   90.00
_cell.angle_gamma   90.00
#
_symmetry.space_group_name_H-M   'P 1'
#
loop_
_entity.id
_entity.type
_entity.pdbx_description
1 polymer ?
#
loop_
_entity_poly.entity_id
_entity_poly.type
_entity_poly.pdbx_seq_one_letter_code
_entity_poly.pdbx_strand_id
1 'polypeptide(L)'
;ALLHFLDHDKFKSKDDFIQNYKNLSSFNENELANLHMELRPHILRRIIKDVEKSLPPKIERILRVEMSPLQKQYYKWILERNFHDLNKGVRGNQVSLLNIVVELKKCCNHPFLFESADHGYGGDTSINDTSKLERIILSSGKLVILDKLLVRLHETKHRVLIFSQ
;
A
#
# COMPACT_ATOMS: atom_id res chain seq x y z
N ALA A 1 -5.20 8.73 -24.48
CA ALA A 1 -3.74 8.66 -24.25
C ALA A 1 -3.16 7.36 -24.80
N LEU A 2 -3.38 6.20 -24.16
CA LEU A 2 -2.82 4.92 -24.66
C LEU A 2 -3.35 4.53 -26.05
N LEU A 3 -4.65 4.71 -26.31
CA LEU A 3 -5.23 4.41 -27.63
C LEU A 3 -4.70 5.34 -28.72
N HIS A 4 -4.59 6.63 -28.43
CA HIS A 4 -3.95 7.63 -29.30
C HIS A 4 -2.49 7.32 -29.61
N PHE A 5 -1.76 6.75 -28.63
CA PHE A 5 -0.39 6.29 -28.85
C PHE A 5 -0.33 5.06 -29.78
N LEU A 6 -1.27 4.13 -29.66
CA LEU A 6 -1.33 2.93 -30.49
C LEU A 6 -1.81 3.22 -31.92
N ASP A 7 -2.77 4.13 -32.06
CA ASP A 7 -3.36 4.52 -33.34
C ASP A 7 -3.80 5.99 -33.27
N HIS A 8 -2.85 6.87 -33.64
CA HIS A 8 -3.05 8.32 -33.62
C HIS A 8 -4.12 8.76 -34.63
N ASP A 9 -4.19 8.12 -35.79
CA ASP A 9 -5.11 8.49 -36.86
C ASP A 9 -6.55 8.15 -36.53
N LYS A 10 -6.78 7.04 -35.83
CA LYS A 10 -8.12 6.67 -35.37
C LYS A 10 -8.54 7.45 -34.12
N PHE A 11 -7.64 7.68 -33.17
CA PHE A 11 -7.95 8.30 -31.88
C PHE A 11 -7.35 9.70 -31.73
N LYS A 12 -7.63 10.62 -32.66
CA LYS A 12 -7.00 11.96 -32.72
C LYS A 12 -7.31 12.86 -31.53
N SER A 13 -8.57 12.92 -31.10
CA SER A 13 -9.06 13.86 -30.09
C SER A 13 -9.56 13.13 -28.85
N LYS A 14 -9.09 13.58 -27.68
CA LYS A 14 -9.58 13.10 -26.39
C LYS A 14 -11.03 13.51 -26.17
N ASP A 15 -11.39 14.73 -26.54
CA ASP A 15 -12.71 15.30 -26.25
C ASP A 15 -13.79 14.62 -27.09
N ASP A 16 -13.50 14.30 -28.36
CA ASP A 16 -14.38 13.55 -29.26
C ASP A 16 -14.62 12.14 -28.73
N PHE A 17 -13.55 11.46 -28.28
CA PHE A 17 -13.65 10.12 -27.69
C PHE A 17 -14.51 10.14 -26.42
N ILE A 18 -14.34 11.14 -25.55
CA ILE A 18 -15.15 11.27 -24.34
C ILE A 18 -16.60 11.59 -24.71
N GLN A 19 -16.85 12.46 -25.69
CA GLN A 19 -18.19 12.80 -26.13
C GLN A 19 -18.95 11.57 -26.66
N ASN A 20 -18.28 10.72 -27.45
CA ASN A 20 -18.87 9.51 -28.02
C ASN A 20 -19.22 8.44 -26.97
N TYR A 21 -18.56 8.46 -25.79
CA TYR A 21 -18.69 7.44 -24.76
C TYR A 21 -19.02 7.99 -23.36
N LYS A 22 -19.60 9.21 -23.29
CA LYS A 22 -19.85 9.94 -22.04
C LYS A 22 -20.83 9.24 -21.09
N ASN A 23 -21.75 8.43 -21.63
CA ASN A 23 -22.89 7.85 -20.91
C ASN A 23 -22.89 6.32 -20.85
N LEU A 24 -21.71 5.69 -20.88
CA LEU A 24 -21.57 4.21 -20.85
C LEU A 24 -22.27 3.53 -19.65
N SER A 25 -22.41 4.25 -18.53
CA SER A 25 -23.04 3.74 -17.31
C SER A 25 -24.57 3.78 -17.33
N SER A 26 -25.19 4.42 -18.33
CA SER A 26 -26.56 4.93 -18.23
C SER A 26 -27.51 4.43 -19.33
N PHE A 27 -27.43 3.15 -19.75
CA PHE A 27 -28.40 2.44 -20.63
C PHE A 27 -28.11 2.25 -22.13
N ASN A 28 -26.88 2.45 -22.63
CA ASN A 28 -26.56 2.09 -24.03
C ASN A 28 -25.62 0.89 -24.13
N GLU A 29 -26.17 -0.33 -23.99
CA GLU A 29 -25.44 -1.58 -24.24
C GLU A 29 -24.80 -1.60 -25.64
N ASN A 30 -25.44 -0.94 -26.62
CA ASN A 30 -24.92 -0.78 -27.98
C ASN A 30 -23.63 0.07 -28.03
N GLU A 31 -23.55 1.16 -27.25
CA GLU A 31 -22.34 1.99 -27.19
C GLU A 31 -21.19 1.22 -26.52
N LEU A 32 -21.50 0.43 -25.49
CA LEU A 32 -20.53 -0.45 -24.84
C LEU A 32 -20.03 -1.55 -25.79
N ALA A 33 -20.92 -2.16 -26.57
CA ALA A 33 -20.56 -3.16 -27.57
C ALA A 33 -19.70 -2.57 -28.70
N ASN A 34 -20.03 -1.36 -29.17
CA ASN A 34 -19.24 -0.63 -30.16
C ASN A 34 -17.83 -0.33 -29.63
N LEU A 35 -17.72 0.15 -28.40
CA LEU A 35 -16.43 0.38 -27.76
C LEU A 35 -15.63 -0.93 -27.64
N HIS A 36 -16.26 -2.02 -27.22
CA HIS A 36 -15.61 -3.33 -27.16
C HIS A 36 -15.07 -3.78 -28.53
N MET A 37 -15.84 -3.58 -29.60
CA MET A 37 -15.41 -3.91 -30.96
C MET A 37 -14.24 -3.03 -31.42
N GLU A 38 -14.30 -1.74 -31.11
CA GLU A 38 -13.26 -0.78 -31.47
C GLU A 38 -11.94 -1.05 -30.75
N LEU A 39 -12.00 -1.51 -29.49
CA LEU A 39 -10.84 -1.85 -28.66
C LEU A 39 -10.27 -3.25 -28.91
N ARG A 40 -11.08 -4.20 -29.41
CA ARG A 40 -10.69 -5.60 -29.63
C ARG A 40 -9.38 -5.79 -30.42
N PRO A 41 -9.08 -5.04 -31.51
CA PRO A 41 -7.81 -5.20 -32.22
C PRO A 41 -6.60 -4.64 -31.45
N HIS A 42 -6.81 -3.73 -30.50
CA HIS A 42 -5.75 -3.07 -29.76
C HIS A 42 -5.49 -3.70 -28.38
N ILE A 43 -6.45 -4.43 -27.82
CA ILE A 43 -6.39 -4.95 -26.45
C ILE A 43 -6.69 -6.45 -26.42
N LEU A 44 -5.71 -7.24 -26.00
CA LEU A 44 -5.93 -8.62 -25.59
C LEU A 44 -6.19 -8.67 -24.07
N ARG A 45 -7.45 -8.92 -23.70
CA ARG A 45 -7.84 -9.12 -22.29
C ARG A 45 -8.29 -10.57 -22.09
N ARG A 46 -7.58 -11.32 -21.26
CA ARG A 46 -7.95 -12.68 -20.84
C ARG A 46 -8.08 -12.74 -19.33
N ILE A 47 -9.09 -13.45 -18.83
CA ILE A 47 -9.27 -13.68 -17.38
C ILE A 47 -8.62 -15.03 -17.05
N ILE A 48 -7.89 -15.12 -15.93
CA ILE A 48 -7.20 -16.35 -15.52
C ILE A 48 -8.17 -17.54 -15.46
N LYS A 49 -9.40 -17.34 -14.98
CA LYS A 49 -10.45 -18.36 -14.93
C LYS A 49 -10.81 -18.96 -16.30
N ASP A 50 -10.65 -18.19 -17.39
CA ASP A 50 -11.00 -18.62 -18.74
C ASP A 50 -9.87 -19.41 -19.40
N VAL A 51 -8.64 -19.28 -18.88
CA VAL A 51 -7.42 -19.85 -19.46
C VAL A 51 -6.91 -21.05 -18.64
N GLU A 52 -6.95 -20.97 -17.31
CA GLU A 52 -6.34 -21.96 -16.41
C GLU A 52 -7.36 -22.44 -15.38
N LYS A 53 -7.93 -23.63 -15.62
CA LYS A 53 -9.04 -24.18 -14.82
C LYS A 53 -8.58 -24.96 -13.59
N SER A 54 -7.30 -25.33 -13.51
CA SER A 54 -6.75 -26.10 -12.38
C SER A 54 -6.26 -25.24 -11.22
N LEU A 55 -6.12 -23.92 -11.42
CA LEU A 55 -5.69 -23.02 -10.37
C LEU A 55 -6.82 -22.78 -9.37
N PRO A 56 -6.56 -22.95 -8.05
CA PRO A 56 -7.54 -22.62 -7.04
C PRO A 56 -7.84 -21.11 -7.07
N PRO A 57 -9.06 -20.69 -6.67
CA PRO A 57 -9.43 -19.28 -6.65
C PRO A 57 -8.56 -18.51 -5.66
N LYS A 58 -8.18 -17.29 -6.04
CA LYS A 58 -7.48 -16.36 -5.14
C LYS A 58 -8.43 -15.97 -3.99
N ILE A 59 -8.01 -16.24 -2.76
CA ILE A 59 -8.72 -15.80 -1.55
C ILE A 59 -8.05 -14.52 -1.05
N GLU A 60 -8.83 -13.47 -0.86
CA GLU A 60 -8.39 -12.21 -0.28
C GLU A 60 -8.98 -12.03 1.12
N ARG A 61 -8.14 -11.70 2.10
CA ARG A 61 -8.56 -11.44 3.47
C ARG A 61 -7.94 -10.14 3.96
N ILE A 62 -8.78 -9.23 4.43
CA ILE A 62 -8.36 -7.96 5.02
C ILE A 62 -8.24 -8.16 6.52
N LEU A 63 -7.02 -8.07 7.04
CA LEU A 63 -6.75 -8.11 8.47
C LEU A 63 -6.72 -6.69 9.02
N ARG A 64 -7.68 -6.38 9.91
CA ARG A 64 -7.67 -5.13 10.67
C ARG A 64 -6.76 -5.31 11.87
N VAL A 65 -5.86 -4.36 12.07
CA VAL A 65 -4.80 -4.43 13.08
C VAL A 65 -4.83 -3.15 13.90
N GLU A 66 -4.75 -3.33 15.22
CA GLU A 66 -4.66 -2.23 16.17
C GLU A 66 -3.23 -1.65 16.19
N MET A 67 -3.14 -0.33 16.40
CA MET A 67 -1.85 0.33 16.55
C MET A 67 -1.22 -0.01 17.91
N SER A 68 0.11 -0.15 17.93
CA SER A 68 0.87 -0.25 19.17
C SER A 68 0.79 1.06 19.98
N PRO A 69 1.10 1.05 21.29
CA PRO A 69 1.17 2.28 22.08
C PRO A 69 2.11 3.34 21.48
N LEU A 70 3.27 2.92 20.97
CA LEU A 70 4.24 3.82 20.34
C LEU A 70 3.70 4.40 19.03
N GLN A 71 3.02 3.59 18.21
CA GLN A 71 2.36 4.08 17.00
C GLN A 71 1.28 5.11 17.34
N LYS A 72 0.43 4.86 18.34
CA LYS A 72 -0.61 5.82 18.76
C LYS A 72 -0.02 7.15 19.21
N GLN A 73 1.09 7.12 19.93
CA GLN A 73 1.81 8.32 20.36
C GLN A 73 2.33 9.13 19.18
N TYR A 74 3.04 8.51 18.24
CA TYR A 74 3.54 9.18 17.03
C TYR A 74 2.40 9.67 16.15
N TYR A 75 1.34 8.90 16.02
CA TYR A 75 0.14 9.28 15.27
C TYR A 75 -0.49 10.55 15.86
N LYS A 76 -0.59 10.65 17.19
CA LYS A 76 -1.05 11.85 17.88
C LYS A 76 -0.14 13.04 17.60
N TRP A 77 1.18 12.88 17.73
CA TRP A 77 2.14 13.96 17.45
C TRP A 77 2.08 14.48 16.02
N ILE A 78 1.87 13.61 15.04
CA ILE A 78 1.70 13.99 13.63
C ILE A 78 0.43 14.81 13.44
N LEU A 79 -0.69 14.40 14.04
CA LEU A 79 -1.96 15.11 13.94
C LEU A 79 -1.92 16.48 14.64
N GLU A 80 -1.28 16.56 15.80
CA GLU A 80 -1.08 17.80 16.56
C GLU A 80 -0.02 18.72 15.94
N ARG A 81 0.65 18.27 14.88
CA ARG A 81 1.77 18.98 14.23
C ARG A 81 2.90 19.34 15.20
N ASN A 82 3.18 18.44 16.14
CA ASN A 82 4.21 18.65 17.15
C ASN A 82 5.61 18.37 16.57
N PHE A 83 6.21 19.40 15.97
CA PHE A 83 7.55 19.34 15.37
C PHE A 83 8.66 19.04 16.37
N HIS A 84 8.50 19.49 17.62
CA HIS A 84 9.52 19.35 18.65
C HIS A 84 9.72 17.89 19.02
N ASP A 85 8.63 17.18 19.33
CA ASP A 85 8.73 15.78 19.77
C ASP A 85 9.00 14.82 18.61
N LEU A 86 8.49 15.10 17.41
CA LEU A 86 8.76 14.29 16.22
C LEU A 86 10.22 14.36 15.76
N ASN A 87 10.93 15.45 16.05
CA ASN A 87 12.32 15.63 15.66
C ASN A 87 13.29 15.58 16.84
N LYS A 88 12.82 15.18 18.03
CA LYS A 88 13.66 15.15 19.21
C LYS A 88 14.85 14.20 19.00
N GLY A 89 16.06 14.74 19.12
CA GLY A 89 17.30 13.98 18.95
C GLY A 89 17.73 13.76 17.49
N VAL A 90 16.96 14.22 16.51
CA VAL A 90 17.30 14.10 15.08
C VAL A 90 18.37 15.14 14.74
N ARG A 91 19.57 14.68 14.34
CA ARG A 91 20.70 15.56 13.95
C ARG A 91 20.76 15.83 12.44
N GLY A 92 19.86 15.24 11.66
CA GLY A 92 19.82 15.32 10.21
C GLY A 92 18.47 15.77 9.64
N ASN A 93 17.95 15.02 8.66
CA ASN A 93 16.71 15.34 7.95
C ASN A 93 15.51 15.37 8.89
N GLN A 94 15.11 16.59 9.26
CA GLN A 94 13.93 16.85 10.06
C GLN A 94 12.68 16.35 9.33
N VAL A 95 11.80 15.67 10.05
CA VAL A 95 10.49 15.27 9.58
C VAL A 95 9.71 16.54 9.23
N SER A 96 9.49 16.74 7.94
CA SER A 96 8.67 17.83 7.41
C SER A 96 7.24 17.34 7.26
N LEU A 97 6.31 17.94 8.02
CA LEU A 97 4.88 17.63 7.96
C LEU A 97 4.16 18.27 6.75
N LEU A 98 4.88 18.69 5.70
CA LEU A 98 4.25 19.20 4.48
C LEU A 98 3.31 18.15 3.85
N ASN A 99 3.63 16.86 4.02
CA ASN A 99 2.78 15.76 3.60
C ASN A 99 2.39 14.87 4.79
N ILE A 100 1.48 15.39 5.62
CA ILE A 100 0.92 14.69 6.78
C ILE A 100 0.45 13.26 6.43
N VAL A 101 -0.17 13.08 5.25
CA VAL A 101 -0.67 11.77 4.82
C VAL A 101 0.45 10.75 4.66
N VAL A 102 1.62 11.15 4.15
CA VAL A 102 2.79 10.28 4.02
C VAL A 102 3.36 9.92 5.40
N GLU A 103 3.45 10.88 6.31
CA GLU A 103 3.97 10.62 7.67
C GLU A 103 3.01 9.72 8.47
N LEU A 104 1.70 9.92 8.35
CA LEU A 104 0.71 9.00 8.94
C LEU A 104 0.84 7.58 8.35
N LYS A 105 1.08 7.46 7.03
CA LYS A 105 1.34 6.15 6.40
C LYS A 105 2.60 5.48 6.96
N LYS A 106 3.70 6.22 7.15
CA LYS A 106 4.93 5.70 7.78
C LYS A 106 4.65 5.21 9.20
N CYS A 107 3.97 6.00 10.02
CA CYS A 107 3.59 5.63 11.39
C CYS A 107 2.78 4.33 11.44
N CYS A 108 1.79 4.18 10.55
CA CYS A 108 0.99 2.97 10.43
C CYS A 108 1.79 1.74 9.98
N ASN A 109 2.89 1.92 9.26
CA ASN A 109 3.78 0.84 8.87
C ASN A 109 4.71 0.44 10.02
N HIS A 110 5.50 1.40 10.51
CA HIS A 110 6.41 1.16 11.62
C HIS A 110 6.88 2.49 12.26
N PRO A 111 6.89 2.63 13.60
CA PRO A 111 7.34 3.87 14.25
C PRO A 111 8.84 4.12 14.05
N PHE A 112 9.69 3.10 13.90
CA PHE A 112 11.13 3.28 13.62
C PHE A 112 11.44 3.80 12.21
N LEU A 113 10.43 4.12 11.39
CA LEU A 113 10.63 4.97 10.20
C LEU A 113 10.89 6.44 10.58
N PHE A 114 10.63 6.82 11.84
CA PHE A 114 11.03 8.09 12.41
C PHE A 114 12.33 7.92 13.20
N GLU A 115 13.35 8.71 12.87
CA GLU A 115 14.66 8.66 13.51
C GLU A 115 14.58 8.98 15.03
N SER A 116 13.66 9.86 15.43
CA SER A 116 13.35 10.15 16.83
C SER A 116 12.86 8.94 17.62
N ALA A 117 12.24 7.95 16.97
CA ALA A 117 11.73 6.76 17.64
C ALA A 117 12.84 5.78 18.02
N ASP A 118 13.95 5.77 17.27
CA ASP A 118 15.09 4.91 17.58
C ASP A 118 15.89 5.47 18.77
N HIS A 119 16.04 6.79 18.85
CA HIS A 119 16.74 7.45 19.95
C HIS A 119 15.92 7.50 21.26
N GLY A 120 14.61 7.73 21.19
CA GLY A 120 13.78 7.96 22.38
C GLY A 120 13.27 6.70 23.08
N TYR A 121 13.26 5.53 22.41
CA TYR A 121 12.61 4.31 22.91
C TYR A 121 13.55 3.11 23.04
N GLY A 122 14.85 3.35 23.23
CA GLY A 122 15.83 2.30 23.56
C GLY A 122 17.10 2.27 22.71
N GLY A 123 17.54 3.40 22.16
CA GLY A 123 18.83 3.55 21.48
C GLY A 123 20.04 3.45 22.42
N ASP A 124 19.98 2.59 23.42
CA ASP A 124 21.15 2.26 24.21
C ASP A 124 21.83 1.07 23.56
N THR A 125 22.99 1.33 22.96
CA THR A 125 23.86 0.38 22.24
C THR A 125 24.29 -0.85 23.06
N SER A 126 23.92 -0.87 24.35
CA SER A 126 24.19 -1.90 25.36
C SER A 126 23.19 -3.07 25.36
N ILE A 127 22.07 -2.97 24.63
CA ILE A 127 20.99 -3.97 24.66
C ILE A 127 21.29 -5.15 23.72
N ASN A 128 21.22 -6.38 24.25
CA ASN A 128 21.39 -7.64 23.50
C ASN A 128 20.52 -7.69 22.22
N ASP A 129 20.98 -8.38 21.18
CA ASP A 129 20.29 -8.40 19.87
C ASP A 129 18.88 -9.01 19.91
N THR A 130 18.64 -10.00 20.78
CA THR A 130 17.31 -10.59 20.99
C THR A 130 16.28 -9.57 21.46
N SER A 131 16.67 -8.71 22.41
CA SER A 131 15.81 -7.64 22.92
C SER A 131 15.52 -6.55 21.89
N LYS A 132 16.43 -6.31 20.94
CA LYS A 132 16.17 -5.37 19.82
C LYS A 132 15.11 -5.93 18.87
N LEU A 133 15.19 -7.22 18.54
CA LEU A 133 14.20 -7.87 17.66
C LEU A 133 12.80 -7.84 18.28
N GLU A 134 12.68 -8.22 19.56
CA GLU A 134 11.41 -8.15 20.28
C GLU A 134 10.85 -6.72 20.30
N ARG A 135 11.72 -5.71 20.52
CA ARG A 135 11.32 -4.30 20.48
C ARG A 135 10.74 -3.90 19.12
N ILE A 136 11.41 -4.29 18.02
CA ILE A 136 10.93 -4.01 16.66
C ILE A 136 9.54 -4.63 16.47
N ILE A 137 9.38 -5.91 16.79
CA ILE A 137 8.11 -6.63 16.62
C ILE A 137 7.01 -5.97 17.44
N LEU A 138 7.22 -5.74 18.74
CA LEU A 138 6.21 -5.21 19.65
C LEU A 138 5.86 -3.74 19.38
N SER A 139 6.76 -2.98 18.74
CA SER A 139 6.54 -1.58 18.40
C SER A 139 5.58 -1.37 17.23
N SER A 140 5.25 -2.39 16.43
CA SER A 140 4.29 -2.29 15.32
C SER A 140 3.22 -3.36 15.41
N GLY A 141 1.95 -2.95 15.45
CA GLY A 141 0.83 -3.89 15.45
C GLY A 141 0.85 -4.84 14.25
N LYS A 142 1.30 -4.36 13.08
CA LYS A 142 1.43 -5.19 11.86
C LYS A 142 2.47 -6.28 12.05
N LEU A 143 3.62 -5.98 12.65
CA LEU A 143 4.67 -6.97 12.88
C LEU A 143 4.28 -8.00 13.92
N VAL A 144 3.58 -7.61 15.00
CA VAL A 144 3.05 -8.57 15.99
C VAL A 144 2.14 -9.62 15.34
N ILE A 145 1.25 -9.19 14.43
CA ILE A 145 0.34 -10.10 13.72
C ILE A 145 1.10 -10.91 12.67
N LEU A 146 1.98 -10.27 11.92
CA LEU A 146 2.80 -10.91 10.89
C LEU A 146 3.65 -12.04 11.48
N ASP A 147 4.31 -11.80 12.61
CA ASP A 147 5.16 -12.78 13.31
C ASP A 147 4.35 -14.05 13.64
N LYS A 148 3.19 -13.91 14.29
CA LYS A 148 2.28 -15.03 14.60
C LYS A 148 1.79 -15.76 13.35
N LEU A 149 1.49 -15.02 12.27
CA LEU A 149 1.04 -15.61 11.01
C LEU A 149 2.15 -16.39 10.32
N LEU A 150 3.37 -15.86 10.28
CA LEU A 150 4.50 -16.52 9.65
C LEU A 150 4.86 -17.83 10.35
N VAL A 151 4.84 -17.86 11.69
CA VAL A 151 5.04 -19.10 12.47
C VAL A 151 4.02 -20.17 12.05
N ARG A 152 2.72 -19.82 12.06
CA ARG A 152 1.66 -20.76 11.70
C ARG A 152 1.74 -21.22 10.23
N LEU A 153 2.06 -20.32 9.31
CA LEU A 153 2.20 -20.65 7.89
C LEU A 153 3.44 -21.51 7.62
N HIS A 154 4.50 -21.34 8.40
CA HIS A 154 5.69 -22.18 8.33
C HIS A 154 5.39 -23.61 8.82
N GLU A 155 4.66 -23.76 9.92
CA GLU A 155 4.22 -25.08 10.42
C GLU A 155 3.41 -25.86 9.38
N THR A 156 2.57 -25.19 8.60
CA THR A 156 1.80 -25.79 7.51
C THR A 156 2.52 -25.79 6.16
N LYS A 157 3.82 -25.46 6.14
CA LYS A 157 4.71 -25.48 4.96
C LYS A 157 4.28 -24.57 3.79
N HIS A 158 3.63 -23.45 4.08
CA HIS A 158 3.36 -22.43 3.06
C HIS A 158 4.60 -21.57 2.78
N ARG A 159 4.67 -21.02 1.56
CA ARG A 159 5.68 -20.03 1.16
C ARG A 159 5.00 -18.67 1.07
N VAL A 160 5.60 -17.65 1.67
CA VAL A 160 5.02 -16.32 1.81
C VAL A 160 5.80 -15.31 0.98
N LEU A 161 5.09 -14.43 0.27
CA LEU A 161 5.63 -13.25 -0.40
C LEU A 161 5.09 -12.01 0.33
N ILE A 162 6.00 -11.13 0.75
CA ILE A 162 5.66 -9.88 1.46
C ILE A 162 5.98 -8.72 0.53
N PHE A 163 5.02 -7.83 0.33
CA PHE A 163 5.16 -6.62 -0.47
C PHE A 163 5.02 -5.40 0.45
N SER A 164 5.91 -4.42 0.29
CA SER A 164 5.79 -3.08 0.87
C SER A 164 5.94 -2.04 -0.24
N GLN A 165 5.25 -0.91 -0.10
CA GLN A 165 5.51 0.29 -0.90
C GLN A 165 6.69 1.06 -0.34
#